data_AF-A0A9D4QMH2-F1
#
_entry.id   AF-A0A9D4QMH2-F1
#
_cell.length_a   1.000
_cell.length_b   1.000
_cell.length_c   1.000
_cell.angle_alpha   90.00
_cell.angle_beta   90.00
_cell.angle_gamma   90.00
#
_symmetry.space_group_name_H-M   'P 1'
#
loop_
_entity.id
_entity.type
_entity.pdbx_description
1 polymer ?
#
loop_
_entity_poly.entity_id
_entity_poly.type
_entity_poly.pdbx_seq_one_letter_code
_entity_poly.pdbx_strand_id
1 'polypeptide(L)'
;MLIVHLRLYSNKDTSKQPWREKNYCHYYYYYYYCCYCYCYFYYYYYYCYCYCYCYYYYYYYYYYYFYYFYYYYYYYYYYYYYYYYYYFYYYYYYFYY
;
A
#
# COMPACT_ATOMS: atom_id res chain seq x y z
N MET A 1 1.67 9.18 17.48
CA MET A 1 1.01 10.48 17.67
C MET A 1 2.08 11.46 18.12
N LEU A 2 2.67 12.21 17.18
CA LEU A 2 3.82 13.08 17.43
C LEU A 2 3.40 14.49 17.01
N ILE A 3 3.18 15.38 17.97
CA ILE A 3 2.68 16.74 17.74
C ILE A 3 3.89 17.64 17.45
N VAL A 4 4.13 17.96 16.18
CA VAL A 4 5.17 18.92 15.79
C VAL A 4 4.56 20.32 15.73
N HIS A 5 4.96 21.20 16.64
CA HIS A 5 4.58 22.62 16.61
C HIS A 5 5.54 23.39 15.69
N LEU A 6 5.20 23.53 14.41
CA LEU A 6 5.95 24.40 13.50
C LEU A 6 5.37 25.83 13.56
N ARG A 7 6.16 26.81 14.00
CA ARG A 7 5.77 28.23 14.02
C ARG A 7 6.32 28.92 12.77
N LEU A 8 5.51 29.00 11.71
CA LEU A 8 5.86 29.77 10.51
C LEU A 8 5.31 31.19 10.64
N TYR A 9 6.22 32.16 10.79
CA TYR A 9 5.87 33.58 10.69
C TYR A 9 5.83 33.96 9.21
N SER A 10 4.64 34.00 8.61
CA SER A 10 4.44 34.64 7.31
C SER A 10 3.75 35.98 7.51
N ASN A 11 4.49 37.06 7.28
CA ASN A 11 4.00 38.41 7.36
C ASN A 11 3.42 38.81 6.00
N LYS A 12 2.17 39.29 5.99
CA LYS A 12 1.38 39.79 4.84
C LYS A 12 0.98 38.77 3.76
N ASP A 13 -0.22 38.24 3.91
CA ASP A 13 -1.19 38.11 2.80
C ASP A 13 -2.61 38.09 3.38
N THR A 14 -3.20 39.27 3.51
CA THR A 14 -4.61 39.47 3.88
C THR A 14 -5.50 39.33 2.65
N SER A 15 -5.70 38.10 2.17
CA SER A 15 -6.76 37.80 1.21
C SER A 15 -7.64 36.65 1.71
N LYS A 16 -8.68 37.07 2.46
CA LYS A 16 -9.98 36.43 2.75
C LYS A 16 -10.21 35.01 2.21
N GLN A 17 -9.60 34.00 2.82
CA GLN A 17 -10.20 32.67 2.96
C GLN A 17 -10.00 32.18 4.40
N PRO A 18 -11.07 32.15 5.22
CA PRO A 18 -10.96 31.82 6.65
C PRO A 18 -10.60 30.36 6.95
N TRP A 19 -10.64 29.46 5.95
CA TRP A 19 -10.20 28.08 6.04
C TRP A 19 -9.52 27.69 4.72
N ARG A 20 -8.28 27.19 4.78
CA ARG A 20 -7.58 26.64 3.62
C ARG A 20 -7.16 25.22 3.96
N GLU A 21 -7.89 24.25 3.40
CA GLU A 21 -7.54 22.85 3.49
C GLU A 21 -6.40 22.57 2.52
N LYS A 22 -5.31 21.97 3.03
CA LYS A 22 -4.21 21.51 2.18
C LYS A 22 -4.01 20.03 2.41
N ASN A 23 -4.18 19.27 1.33
CA ASN A 23 -3.80 17.86 1.26
C ASN A 23 -2.43 17.76 0.65
N TYR A 24 -1.55 17.07 1.36
CA TYR A 24 -0.19 16.80 0.91
C TYR A 24 0.03 15.30 1.06
N CYS A 25 0.41 14.67 -0.04
CA CYS A 25 0.75 13.26 -0.06
C CYS A 25 2.20 13.13 -0.51
N HIS A 26 2.99 12.39 0.26
CA HIS A 26 4.39 12.12 -0.03
C HIS A 26 4.60 10.61 -0.19
N TYR A 27 5.46 10.27 -1.15
CA TYR A 27 5.96 8.92 -1.33
C TYR A 27 7.32 8.80 -0.67
N TYR A 28 7.44 7.93 0.34
CA TYR A 28 8.71 7.61 0.99
C TYR A 28 8.96 6.11 0.92
N TYR A 29 9.86 5.68 0.02
CA TYR A 29 10.08 4.28 -0.34
C TYR A 29 8.75 3.55 -0.69
N TYR A 30 8.33 2.60 0.15
CA TYR A 30 7.13 1.76 -0.03
C TYR A 30 5.90 2.28 0.73
N TYR A 31 6.00 3.46 1.34
CA TYR A 31 4.95 4.03 2.18
C TYR A 31 4.30 5.22 1.49
N TYR A 32 2.97 5.17 1.36
CA TYR A 32 2.16 6.30 0.92
C TYR A 32 1.62 7.02 2.15
N TYR A 33 2.09 8.24 2.36
CA TYR A 33 1.73 9.07 3.50
C TYR A 33 0.92 10.26 3.02
N CYS A 34 -0.38 10.27 3.34
CA CYS A 34 -1.22 11.43 3.09
C CYS A 34 -1.50 12.13 4.41
N CYS A 35 -1.35 13.43 4.38
CA CYS A 35 -1.72 14.28 5.49
C CYS A 35 -2.72 15.33 5.05
N TYR A 36 -3.62 15.59 5.98
CA TYR A 36 -4.67 16.57 5.89
C TYR A 36 -4.38 17.65 6.95
N CYS A 37 -4.02 18.86 6.52
CA CYS A 37 -3.88 20.00 7.43
C CYS A 37 -5.13 20.88 7.36
N TYR A 38 -5.71 21.14 8.52
CA TYR A 38 -6.73 22.15 8.73
C TYR A 38 -6.12 23.33 9.48
N CYS A 39 -6.21 24.53 8.91
CA CYS A 39 -5.71 25.73 9.56
C CYS A 39 -6.86 26.71 9.82
N TYR A 40 -6.91 27.25 11.03
CA TYR A 40 -7.85 28.29 11.43
C TYR A 40 -7.13 29.54 11.92
N PHE A 41 -7.73 30.69 11.65
CA PHE A 41 -7.28 31.97 12.16
C PHE A 41 -8.17 32.38 13.34
N TYR A 42 -7.58 32.62 14.51
CA TYR A 42 -8.32 33.07 15.70
C TYR A 42 -7.65 34.33 16.27
N TYR A 43 -8.39 35.43 16.24
CA TYR A 43 -7.90 36.79 16.48
C TYR A 43 -6.73 37.19 15.57
N TYR A 44 -5.50 37.14 16.07
CA TYR A 44 -4.26 37.46 15.36
C TYR A 44 -3.30 36.26 15.29
N TYR A 45 -3.76 35.08 15.71
CA TYR A 45 -2.96 33.86 15.77
C TYR A 45 -3.44 32.86 14.71
N TYR A 46 -2.49 32.26 13.99
CA TYR A 46 -2.72 31.22 13.00
C TYR A 46 -2.41 29.84 13.61
N TYR A 47 -3.41 28.97 13.65
CA TYR A 47 -3.29 27.62 14.20
C TYR A 47 -3.50 26.59 13.10
N CYS A 48 -2.64 25.57 13.00
CA CYS A 48 -2.79 24.46 12.07
C CYS A 48 -2.78 23.13 12.81
N TYR A 49 -3.74 22.28 12.48
CA TYR A 49 -3.86 20.91 12.95
C TYR A 49 -3.69 19.99 11.74
N CYS A 50 -2.67 19.13 11.78
CA CYS A 50 -2.38 18.21 10.70
C CYS A 50 -2.59 16.78 11.18
N TYR A 51 -3.49 16.07 10.51
CA TYR A 51 -3.71 14.65 10.71
C TYR A 51 -3.08 13.90 9.55
N CYS A 52 -2.27 12.89 9.84
CA CYS A 52 -1.66 12.07 8.81
C CYS A 52 -2.05 10.61 8.94
N TYR A 53 -2.44 10.02 7.81
CA TYR A 53 -2.74 8.60 7.67
C TYR A 53 -1.65 7.92 6.82
N CYS A 54 -1.15 6.79 7.31
CA CYS A 54 -0.26 5.93 6.54
C CYS A 54 -1.08 4.79 5.94
N TYR A 55 -1.07 4.65 4.61
CA TYR A 55 -1.75 3.56 3.91
C TYR A 55 -0.72 2.52 3.43
N TYR A 56 -0.81 1.29 3.96
CA TYR A 56 0.03 0.13 3.59
C TYR A 56 -0.45 -0.59 2.32
N TYR A 57 -1.04 0.12 1.36
CA TYR A 57 -1.78 -0.53 0.29
C TYR A 57 -0.88 -1.29 -0.70
N TYR A 58 0.32 -0.78 -0.97
CA TYR A 58 1.19 -1.33 -2.02
C TYR A 58 1.84 -2.67 -1.63
N TYR A 59 2.30 -2.79 -0.38
CA TYR A 59 2.99 -4.00 0.09
C TYR A 59 2.04 -5.21 0.19
N TYR A 60 0.83 -4.99 0.73
CA TYR A 60 -0.17 -6.05 0.85
C TYR A 60 -0.62 -6.56 -0.52
N TYR A 61 -0.83 -5.65 -1.49
CA TYR A 61 -1.18 -6.01 -2.85
C TYR A 61 -0.08 -6.86 -3.51
N TYR A 62 1.19 -6.43 -3.44
CA TYR A 62 2.28 -7.20 -4.04
C TYR A 62 2.43 -8.60 -3.41
N TYR A 63 2.32 -8.70 -2.07
CA TYR A 63 2.36 -9.98 -1.36
C TYR A 63 1.24 -10.93 -1.79
N TYR A 64 0.01 -10.41 -1.94
CA TYR A 64 -1.13 -11.19 -2.41
C TYR A 64 -0.91 -11.76 -3.82
N TYR A 65 -0.39 -10.96 -4.76
CA TYR A 65 -0.09 -11.41 -6.12
C TYR A 65 1.00 -12.48 -6.15
N PHE A 66 2.07 -12.30 -5.35
CA PHE A 66 3.15 -13.27 -5.25
C PHE A 66 2.65 -14.63 -4.72
N TYR A 67 1.81 -14.61 -3.68
CA TYR A 67 1.20 -15.81 -3.12
C TYR A 67 0.35 -16.57 -4.15
N TYR A 68 -0.46 -15.86 -4.92
CA TYR A 68 -1.29 -16.47 -5.96
C TYR A 68 -0.45 -17.14 -7.07
N PHE A 69 0.63 -16.48 -7.51
CA PHE A 69 1.56 -17.03 -8.49
C PHE A 69 2.23 -18.31 -7.98
N TYR A 70 2.67 -18.33 -6.72
CA TYR A 70 3.27 -19.51 -6.10
C TYR A 70 2.31 -20.70 -6.06
N TYR A 71 1.06 -20.47 -5.66
CA TYR A 71 0.03 -21.51 -5.61
C TYR A 71 -0.25 -22.10 -7.00
N TYR A 72 -0.33 -21.26 -8.03
CA TYR A 72 -0.52 -21.70 -9.42
C TYR A 72 0.64 -22.60 -9.89
N TYR A 73 1.88 -22.22 -9.61
CA TYR A 73 3.06 -23.01 -9.97
C TYR A 73 3.07 -24.38 -9.27
N TYR A 74 2.73 -24.42 -7.98
CA TYR A 74 2.63 -25.65 -7.22
C TYR A 74 1.57 -26.60 -7.79
N TYR A 75 0.40 -26.08 -8.14
CA TYR A 75 -0.67 -26.87 -8.76
C TYR A 75 -0.25 -27.47 -10.10
N TYR A 76 0.43 -26.68 -10.94
CA TYR A 76 0.96 -27.15 -12.23
C TYR A 76 1.97 -28.29 -12.05
N TYR A 77 2.89 -28.14 -11.08
CA TYR A 77 3.88 -29.18 -10.77
C TYR A 77 3.22 -30.48 -10.31
N TYR A 78 2.21 -30.40 -9.44
CA TYR A 78 1.46 -31.57 -8.97
C TYR A 78 0.76 -32.31 -10.13
N TYR A 79 0.11 -31.56 -11.04
CA TYR A 79 -0.54 -32.13 -12.21
C TYR A 79 0.45 -32.86 -13.13
N TYR A 80 1.63 -32.27 -13.35
CA TYR A 80 2.69 -32.89 -14.13
C TYR A 80 3.16 -34.21 -13.52
N TYR A 81 3.41 -34.24 -12.21
CA TYR A 81 3.82 -35.45 -11.50
C TYR A 81 2.76 -36.57 -11.63
N TYR A 82 1.48 -36.23 -11.48
CA TYR A 82 0.39 -37.19 -11.65
C TYR A 82 0.34 -37.78 -13.07
N TYR A 83 0.53 -36.96 -14.10
CA TYR A 83 0.58 -37.43 -15.48
C TYR A 83 1.73 -38.42 -15.72
N TYR A 84 2.92 -38.13 -15.19
CA TYR A 84 4.08 -39.04 -15.28
C TYR A 84 3.84 -40.38 -14.58
N TYR A 85 3.23 -40.36 -13.41
CA TYR A 85 2.90 -41.58 -12.68
C TYR A 85 1.92 -42.46 -13.48
N TYR A 86 0.88 -41.86 -14.06
CA TYR A 86 -0.08 -42.58 -14.91
C TYR A 86 0.59 -43.19 -16.15
N TYR A 87 1.48 -42.44 -16.79
CA TYR A 87 2.26 -42.93 -17.93
C TYR A 87 3.12 -44.14 -17.54
N PHE A 88 3.88 -44.04 -16.44
CA PHE A 88 4.72 -45.14 -15.96
C PHE A 88 3.90 -46.41 -15.66
N TYR A 89 2.74 -46.26 -15.02
CA TYR A 89 1.83 -47.37 -14.74
C TYR A 89 1.36 -48.09 -16.02
N TYR A 90 1.05 -47.33 -17.07
CA TYR A 90 0.65 -47.90 -18.36
C TYR A 90 1.78 -48.74 -19.01
N TYR A 91 3.03 -48.27 -18.97
CA TYR A 91 4.18 -49.03 -19.48
C TYR A 91 4.42 -50.32 -18.71
N TYR A 92 4.29 -50.28 -17.39
CA TYR A 92 4.45 -51.46 -16.55
C TYR A 92 3.42 -52.54 -16.89
N TYR A 93 2.15 -52.14 -17.09
CA TYR A 93 1.08 -53.06 -17.47
C TYR A 93 1.33 -53.68 -18.86
N TYR A 94 1.81 -52.90 -19.83
CA TYR A 94 2.12 -53.38 -21.17
C TYR A 94 3.26 -54.42 -21.19
N PHE A 95 4.28 -54.26 -20.35
CA PHE A 95 5.39 -55.22 -20.29
C PHE A 95 5.02 -56.57 -19.66
N TYR A 96 4.00 -56.59 -18.80
CA TYR A 96 3.58 -57.82 -18.10
C TYR A 96 2.70 -58.74 -18.96
N TYR A 97 2.01 -58.20 -19.95
CA TYR A 97 1.17 -58.94 -20.90
C TYR A 97 1.96 -59.43 -22.12
#